data_AF-A0AAT9HUQ9-F1
#
_entry.id   AF-A0AAT9HUQ9-F1
#
_cell.length_a   1.000
_cell.length_b   1.000
_cell.length_c   1.000
_cell.angle_alpha   90.00
_cell.angle_beta   90.00
_cell.angle_gamma   90.00
#
_symmetry.space_group_name_H-M   'P 1'
#
loop_
_entity.id
_entity.type
_entity.pdbx_description
1 polymer ?
#
loop_
_entity_poly.entity_id
_entity_poly.type
_entity_poly.pdbx_seq_one_letter_code
_entity_poly.pdbx_strand_id
1 'polypeptide(L)'
;MGAFVMLESSGGLRPLSALPSSVPPASRGLLTAVVAAFAAVAVCDLFAVYTGVRLRGVLDEDMTASNSNFTSAYSLYERAGRFQVFTTVLCGVLFITWFFLMRRRTGLMAPDQFRMGSGWAIGAWFVPVANLWLPYRVALDMWGACSPLPTGEESRHVPIWPVNLWWGLFAGTALLGRYAAWRLDRDDSLAEFQGSVSLYLAVDLLYAVTAGAAALFAVRLTALQRLKATENPYWTPSGR
;
A
#
# COMPACT_ATOMS: atom_id res chain seq x y z
N MET A 1 -10.33 41.76 65.64
CA MET A 1 -11.25 41.70 64.48
C MET A 1 -10.41 41.87 63.23
N GLY A 2 -10.16 40.78 62.51
CA GLY A 2 -9.28 40.74 61.34
C GLY A 2 -9.24 39.31 60.83
N ALA A 3 -10.29 38.93 60.09
CA ALA A 3 -10.55 37.57 59.66
C ALA A 3 -9.53 37.11 58.61
N PHE A 4 -8.98 35.92 58.85
CA PHE A 4 -8.18 35.12 57.94
C PHE A 4 -9.00 34.81 56.68
N VAL A 5 -8.60 35.35 55.53
CA VAL A 5 -9.18 34.98 54.23
C VAL A 5 -8.38 33.79 53.69
N MET A 6 -8.96 32.60 53.84
CA MET A 6 -8.53 31.38 53.14
C MET A 6 -8.85 31.52 51.65
N LEU A 7 -7.82 31.62 50.81
CA LEU A 7 -7.95 31.49 49.36
C LEU A 7 -8.05 30.00 49.02
N GLU A 8 -9.28 29.55 48.81
CA GLU A 8 -9.57 28.20 48.33
C GLU A 8 -9.17 28.10 46.85
N SER A 9 -7.99 27.51 46.60
CA SER A 9 -7.50 27.16 45.28
C SER A 9 -8.39 26.08 44.68
N SER A 10 -9.48 26.51 44.03
CA SER A 10 -10.32 25.68 43.17
C SER A 10 -9.54 25.35 41.90
N GLY A 11 -8.67 24.33 42.01
CA GLY A 11 -8.03 23.67 40.89
C GLY A 11 -9.08 23.00 40.02
N GLY A 12 -9.72 23.78 39.15
CA GLY A 12 -10.64 23.31 38.14
C GLY A 12 -9.91 22.31 37.24
N LEU A 13 -10.13 21.02 37.49
CA LEU A 13 -9.82 19.96 36.56
C LEU A 13 -10.44 20.36 35.21
N ARG A 14 -9.60 20.65 34.22
CA ARG A 14 -10.07 20.80 32.83
C ARG A 14 -10.95 19.59 32.54
N PRO A 15 -12.18 19.75 32.04
CA PRO A 15 -12.98 18.59 31.65
C PRO A 15 -12.13 17.77 30.68
N LEU A 16 -11.83 16.53 31.06
CA LEU A 16 -11.20 15.57 30.16
C LEU A 16 -12.07 15.59 28.91
N SER A 17 -11.52 16.07 27.80
CA SER A 17 -12.18 16.04 26.50
C SER A 17 -12.75 14.64 26.33
N ALA A 18 -14.08 14.52 26.25
CA ALA A 18 -14.77 13.25 26.13
C ALA A 18 -14.12 12.47 24.99
N LEU A 19 -13.33 11.44 25.33
CA LEU A 19 -12.74 10.58 24.33
C LEU A 19 -13.92 9.97 23.55
N PRO A 20 -13.92 10.03 22.21
CA PRO A 20 -15.00 9.44 21.42
C PRO A 20 -15.19 7.98 21.86
N SER A 21 -16.41 7.64 22.24
CA SER A 21 -16.79 6.38 22.90
C SER A 21 -16.57 5.13 22.06
N SER A 22 -16.15 5.27 20.80
CA SER A 22 -15.74 4.17 19.93
C SER A 22 -14.81 4.66 18.83
N VAL A 23 -13.81 3.85 18.47
CA VAL A 23 -13.00 4.12 17.28
C VAL A 23 -13.82 3.72 16.05
N PRO A 24 -14.06 4.63 15.09
CA PRO A 24 -14.89 4.31 13.93
C PRO A 24 -14.24 3.18 13.11
N PRO A 25 -14.99 2.12 12.74
CA PRO A 25 -14.46 1.01 11.99
C PRO A 25 -13.96 1.47 10.62
N ALA A 26 -12.92 0.83 10.09
CA ALA A 26 -12.41 1.06 8.73
C ALA A 26 -13.55 0.96 7.70
N SER A 27 -13.65 1.89 6.75
CA SER A 27 -14.76 1.97 5.79
C SER A 27 -14.68 0.85 4.75
N ARG A 28 -15.79 0.09 4.55
CA ARG A 28 -15.85 -0.98 3.52
C ARG A 28 -15.63 -0.43 2.13
N GLY A 29 -16.33 0.66 1.79
CA GLY A 29 -16.28 1.25 0.44
C GLY A 29 -14.87 1.62 -0.01
N LEU A 30 -14.05 2.19 0.89
CA LEU A 30 -12.67 2.54 0.55
C LEU A 30 -11.78 1.30 0.36
N LEU A 31 -11.92 0.27 1.21
CA LEU A 31 -11.21 -1.00 1.01
C LEU A 31 -11.62 -1.63 -0.33
N THR A 32 -12.92 -1.69 -0.62
CA THR A 32 -13.43 -2.23 -1.90
C THR A 32 -12.88 -1.46 -3.08
N ALA A 33 -12.82 -0.13 -3.01
CA ALA A 33 -12.24 0.71 -4.06
C ALA A 33 -10.74 0.43 -4.27
N VAL A 34 -9.97 0.27 -3.19
CA VAL A 34 -8.54 -0.07 -3.26
C VAL A 34 -8.32 -1.47 -3.85
N VAL A 35 -9.09 -2.46 -3.40
CA VAL A 35 -9.01 -3.83 -3.94
C VAL A 35 -9.42 -3.88 -5.41
N ALA A 36 -10.48 -3.16 -5.79
CA ALA A 36 -10.89 -3.02 -7.18
C ALA A 36 -9.81 -2.34 -8.03
N ALA A 37 -9.12 -1.32 -7.49
CA ALA A 37 -8.01 -0.68 -8.17
C ALA A 37 -6.82 -1.63 -8.36
N PHE A 38 -6.46 -2.43 -7.35
CA PHE A 38 -5.43 -3.46 -7.50
C PHE A 38 -5.81 -4.53 -8.53
N ALA A 39 -7.08 -4.95 -8.55
CA ALA A 39 -7.58 -5.87 -9.56
C ALA A 39 -7.50 -5.27 -10.97
N ALA A 40 -7.86 -3.99 -11.13
CA ALA A 40 -7.75 -3.29 -12.41
C ALA A 40 -6.29 -3.19 -12.89
N VAL A 41 -5.35 -2.87 -11.99
CA VAL A 41 -3.91 -2.88 -12.30
C VAL A 41 -3.46 -4.26 -12.76
N ALA A 42 -3.79 -5.31 -12.01
CA ALA A 42 -3.41 -6.67 -12.40
C ALA A 42 -3.98 -7.08 -13.77
N VAL A 43 -5.21 -6.66 -14.10
CA VAL A 43 -5.80 -6.90 -15.44
C VAL A 43 -5.05 -6.10 -16.51
N CYS A 44 -4.68 -4.85 -16.26
CA CYS A 44 -3.87 -4.05 -17.18
C CYS A 44 -2.48 -4.67 -17.41
N ASP A 45 -1.82 -5.16 -16.36
CA ASP A 45 -0.51 -5.81 -16.45
C ASP A 45 -0.61 -7.11 -17.28
N LEU A 46 -1.63 -7.94 -17.04
CA LEU A 46 -1.88 -9.16 -17.84
C LEU A 46 -2.19 -8.83 -19.31
N PHE A 47 -2.90 -7.73 -19.57
CA PHE A 47 -3.16 -7.27 -20.93
C PHE A 47 -1.89 -6.76 -21.62
N ALA A 48 -1.04 -6.02 -20.90
CA ALA A 48 0.28 -5.60 -21.38
C ALA A 48 1.12 -6.82 -21.77
N VAL A 49 1.14 -7.86 -20.90
CA VAL A 49 1.81 -9.14 -21.17
C VAL A 49 1.30 -9.77 -22.47
N TYR A 50 -0.01 -9.84 -22.65
CA TYR A 50 -0.62 -10.37 -23.87
C TYR A 50 -0.18 -9.58 -25.13
N THR A 51 -0.23 -8.25 -25.08
CA THR A 51 0.18 -7.41 -26.22
C THR A 51 1.66 -7.52 -26.53
N GLY A 52 2.52 -7.65 -25.50
CA GLY A 52 3.96 -7.83 -25.68
C GLY A 52 4.33 -9.20 -26.27
N VAL A 53 3.67 -10.27 -25.84
CA VAL A 53 3.83 -11.61 -26.45
C VAL A 53 3.41 -11.58 -27.92
N ARG A 54 2.29 -10.92 -28.24
CA ARG A 54 1.83 -10.78 -29.64
C ARG A 54 2.82 -9.98 -30.49
N LEU A 55 3.36 -8.88 -29.95
CA LEU A 55 4.37 -8.08 -30.65
C LEU A 55 5.63 -8.91 -30.94
N ARG A 56 6.06 -9.74 -29.98
CA ARG A 56 7.20 -10.65 -30.17
C ARG A 56 6.97 -11.68 -31.27
N GLY A 57 5.78 -12.28 -31.32
CA GLY A 57 5.43 -13.22 -32.39
C GLY A 57 5.52 -12.60 -33.79
N VAL A 58 5.14 -11.33 -33.92
CA VAL A 58 5.23 -10.59 -35.21
C VAL A 58 6.67 -10.19 -35.56
N LEU A 59 7.54 -10.00 -34.56
CA LEU A 59 8.97 -9.73 -34.75
C LEU A 59 9.77 -10.96 -35.20
N ASP A 60 9.33 -12.17 -34.81
CA ASP A 60 9.96 -13.42 -35.20
C ASP A 60 9.52 -13.89 -36.62
N GLU A 61 8.41 -13.36 -37.14
CA GLU A 61 7.99 -13.57 -38.55
C GLU A 61 8.72 -12.60 -39.49
N ASP A 62 9.18 -13.12 -40.64
CA ASP A 62 10.08 -12.45 -41.60
C ASP A 62 9.65 -10.99 -41.94
N MET A 63 10.56 -10.04 -41.76
CA MET A 63 10.32 -8.58 -41.72
C MET A 63 9.64 -8.00 -42.99
N THR A 64 9.72 -8.70 -44.12
CA THR A 64 9.23 -8.22 -45.43
C THR A 64 7.72 -8.38 -45.63
N ALA A 65 7.07 -9.33 -44.95
CA ALA A 65 5.61 -9.48 -44.93
C ALA A 65 4.94 -8.73 -43.76
N SER A 66 5.74 -8.19 -42.83
CA SER A 66 5.34 -7.86 -41.46
C SER A 66 4.93 -6.39 -41.23
N ASN A 67 5.17 -5.47 -42.17
CA ASN A 67 5.03 -4.01 -41.92
C ASN A 67 3.64 -3.56 -41.41
N SER A 68 2.54 -4.09 -41.96
CA SER A 68 1.18 -3.74 -41.53
C SER A 68 0.80 -4.39 -40.19
N ASN A 69 1.20 -5.64 -39.98
CA ASN A 69 0.95 -6.39 -38.73
C ASN A 69 1.77 -5.81 -37.57
N PHE A 70 3.03 -5.44 -37.82
CA PHE A 70 3.92 -4.82 -36.83
C PHE A 70 3.37 -3.47 -36.36
N THR A 71 2.98 -2.59 -37.28
CA THR A 71 2.45 -1.26 -36.93
C THR A 71 1.18 -1.36 -36.08
N SER A 72 0.28 -2.29 -36.41
CA SER A 72 -0.94 -2.51 -35.63
C SER A 72 -0.65 -3.08 -34.23
N ALA A 73 0.22 -4.07 -34.12
CA ALA A 73 0.64 -4.65 -32.84
C ALA A 73 1.38 -3.63 -31.95
N TYR A 74 2.28 -2.84 -32.54
CA TYR A 74 3.02 -1.79 -31.84
C TYR A 74 2.08 -0.69 -31.31
N SER A 75 1.13 -0.23 -32.13
CA SER A 75 0.16 0.80 -31.68
C SER A 75 -0.76 0.31 -30.55
N LEU A 76 -1.10 -0.98 -30.51
CA LEU A 76 -1.86 -1.59 -29.42
C LEU A 76 -1.02 -1.66 -28.13
N TYR A 77 0.25 -2.06 -28.26
CA TYR A 77 1.20 -2.10 -27.15
C TYR A 77 1.41 -0.70 -26.53
N GLU A 78 1.60 0.34 -27.34
CA GLU A 78 1.78 1.72 -26.86
C GLU A 78 0.51 2.26 -26.16
N ARG A 79 -0.68 1.96 -26.69
CA ARG A 79 -1.95 2.31 -26.04
C ARG A 79 -2.12 1.57 -24.71
N ALA A 80 -1.83 0.27 -24.68
CA ALA A 80 -1.88 -0.54 -23.48
C ALA A 80 -0.98 0.04 -22.38
N GLY A 81 0.26 0.39 -22.71
CA GLY A 81 1.20 1.02 -21.79
C GLY A 81 0.68 2.35 -21.22
N ARG A 82 0.10 3.22 -22.06
CA ARG A 82 -0.51 4.47 -21.57
C ARG A 82 -1.65 4.23 -20.59
N PHE A 83 -2.56 3.31 -20.91
CA PHE A 83 -3.66 2.94 -20.01
C PHE A 83 -3.15 2.33 -18.70
N GLN A 84 -2.14 1.47 -18.76
CA GLN A 84 -1.50 0.87 -17.60
C GLN A 84 -0.93 1.94 -16.66
N VAL A 85 -0.21 2.93 -17.20
CA VAL A 85 0.32 4.06 -16.41
C VAL A 85 -0.81 4.82 -15.70
N PHE A 86 -1.88 5.18 -16.40
CA PHE A 86 -3.03 5.88 -15.79
C PHE A 86 -3.66 5.06 -14.66
N THR A 87 -3.91 3.78 -14.89
CA THR A 87 -4.51 2.88 -13.89
C THR A 87 -3.60 2.71 -12.67
N THR A 88 -2.30 2.58 -12.87
CA THR A 88 -1.29 2.46 -11.80
C THR A 88 -1.22 3.73 -10.96
N VAL A 89 -1.25 4.91 -11.58
CA VAL A 89 -1.28 6.20 -10.84
C VAL A 89 -2.55 6.31 -10.00
N LEU A 90 -3.72 5.99 -10.57
CA LEU A 90 -4.99 6.03 -9.86
C LEU A 90 -5.01 5.05 -8.67
N CYS A 91 -4.48 3.84 -8.88
CA CYS A 91 -4.33 2.84 -7.82
C CYS A 91 -3.41 3.36 -6.70
N GLY A 92 -2.27 3.96 -7.04
CA GLY A 92 -1.36 4.58 -6.09
C GLY A 92 -2.03 5.65 -5.23
N VAL A 93 -2.78 6.55 -5.84
CA VAL A 93 -3.52 7.61 -5.11
C VAL A 93 -4.55 7.01 -4.15
N LEU A 94 -5.34 6.04 -4.60
CA LEU A 94 -6.33 5.36 -3.75
C LEU A 94 -5.67 4.60 -2.60
N PHE A 95 -4.57 3.90 -2.87
CA PHE A 95 -3.82 3.15 -1.87
C PHE A 95 -3.21 4.08 -0.83
N ILE A 96 -2.54 5.16 -1.22
CA ILE A 96 -1.95 6.15 -0.31
C ILE A 96 -3.04 6.80 0.55
N THR A 97 -4.18 7.14 -0.06
CA THR A 97 -5.34 7.72 0.66
C THR A 97 -5.87 6.76 1.72
N TRP A 98 -6.06 5.47 1.35
CA TRP A 98 -6.45 4.43 2.29
C TRP A 98 -5.41 4.23 3.39
N PHE A 99 -4.13 4.19 3.04
CA PHE A 99 -3.02 4.01 3.97
C PHE A 99 -2.96 5.13 5.01
N PHE A 100 -3.10 6.38 4.58
CA PHE A 100 -3.16 7.55 5.45
C PHE A 100 -4.39 7.50 6.38
N LEU A 101 -5.57 7.19 5.83
CA LEU A 101 -6.80 7.09 6.62
C LEU A 101 -6.73 5.94 7.63
N MET A 102 -6.14 4.81 7.24
CA MET A 102 -5.94 3.67 8.12
C MET A 102 -4.97 3.99 9.25
N ARG A 103 -3.87 4.70 8.94
CA ARG A 103 -2.94 5.20 9.96
C ARG A 103 -3.61 6.14 10.95
N ARG A 104 -4.45 7.07 10.48
CA ARG A 104 -5.20 7.96 11.39
C ARG A 104 -6.16 7.20 12.31
N ARG A 105 -6.87 6.20 11.78
CA ARG A 105 -7.83 5.40 12.58
C ARG A 105 -7.13 4.53 13.62
N THR A 106 -6.03 3.89 13.23
CA THR A 106 -5.22 3.08 14.14
C THR A 106 -4.52 3.94 15.19
N GLY A 107 -4.12 5.17 14.84
CA GLY A 107 -3.61 6.20 15.75
C GLY A 107 -4.48 6.42 17.00
N LEU A 108 -5.79 6.35 16.85
CA LEU A 108 -6.74 6.50 17.95
C LEU A 108 -6.81 5.27 18.87
N MET A 109 -6.39 4.09 18.40
CA MET A 109 -6.44 2.83 19.16
C MET A 109 -5.18 2.60 19.99
N ALA A 110 -4.04 3.14 19.57
CA ALA A 110 -2.76 2.94 20.25
C ALA A 110 -1.86 4.18 20.09
N PRO A 111 -2.12 5.27 20.85
CA PRO A 111 -1.34 6.51 20.74
C PRO A 111 0.16 6.30 20.96
N ASP A 112 0.53 5.40 21.86
CA ASP A 112 1.93 5.15 22.25
C ASP A 112 2.74 4.34 21.22
N GLN A 113 2.07 3.68 20.26
CA GLN A 113 2.75 2.85 19.26
C GLN A 113 3.27 3.66 18.07
N PHE A 114 2.95 4.95 17.99
CA PHE A 114 3.20 5.77 16.81
C PHE A 114 4.21 6.88 17.08
N ARG A 115 5.47 6.62 16.74
CA ARG A 115 6.59 7.57 16.92
C ARG A 115 6.65 8.68 15.87
N MET A 116 5.88 8.56 14.78
CA MET A 116 5.91 9.47 13.64
C MET A 116 4.55 10.12 13.41
N GLY A 117 4.54 11.43 13.15
CA GLY A 117 3.32 12.18 12.84
C GLY A 117 2.59 11.68 11.60
N SER A 118 1.26 11.81 11.56
CA SER A 118 0.42 11.22 10.50
C SER A 118 0.73 11.69 9.08
N GLY A 119 1.33 12.89 8.91
CA GLY A 119 1.71 13.42 7.60
C GLY A 119 2.78 12.58 6.88
N TRP A 120 3.63 11.88 7.63
CA TRP A 120 4.64 10.99 7.06
C TRP A 120 4.04 9.77 6.36
N ALA A 121 2.80 9.40 6.65
CA ALA A 121 2.13 8.31 5.93
C ALA A 121 1.83 8.66 4.45
N ILE A 122 1.83 9.95 4.10
CA ILE A 122 1.74 10.42 2.71
C ILE A 122 3.15 10.78 2.21
N GLY A 123 3.87 11.63 2.94
CA GLY A 123 5.18 12.15 2.52
C GLY A 123 6.24 11.07 2.27
N ALA A 124 6.16 9.94 2.97
CA ALA A 124 7.06 8.81 2.78
C ALA A 124 7.04 8.23 1.36
N TRP A 125 5.92 8.32 0.64
CA TRP A 125 5.79 7.79 -0.71
C TRP A 125 6.48 8.66 -1.77
N PHE A 126 6.61 9.95 -1.52
CA PHE A 126 7.14 10.92 -2.48
C PHE A 126 8.63 11.19 -2.29
N VAL A 127 9.17 10.93 -1.09
CA VAL A 127 10.60 11.11 -0.81
C VAL A 127 11.33 9.80 -1.12
N PRO A 128 12.23 9.73 -2.12
CA PRO A 128 12.80 8.47 -2.60
C PRO A 128 13.47 7.62 -1.52
N VAL A 129 14.25 8.26 -0.64
CA VAL A 129 14.94 7.59 0.48
C VAL A 129 13.94 7.10 1.53
N ALA A 130 12.94 7.91 1.84
CA ALA A 130 11.89 7.54 2.77
C ALA A 130 11.05 6.38 2.24
N ASN A 131 10.75 6.38 0.94
CA ASN A 131 9.93 5.37 0.27
C ASN A 131 10.52 3.96 0.34
N LEU A 132 11.81 3.81 0.69
CA LEU A 132 12.44 2.49 0.85
C LEU A 132 12.20 1.86 2.24
N TRP A 133 11.83 2.64 3.25
CA TRP A 133 11.78 2.13 4.62
C TRP A 133 10.62 2.67 5.46
N LEU A 134 10.21 3.91 5.26
CA LEU A 134 9.14 4.53 6.06
C LEU A 134 7.77 3.88 5.86
N PRO A 135 7.31 3.54 4.64
CA PRO A 135 5.99 2.92 4.50
C PRO A 135 5.94 1.54 5.16
N TYR A 136 7.03 0.77 5.10
CA TYR A 136 7.17 -0.49 5.83
C TYR A 136 7.05 -0.31 7.35
N ARG A 137 7.77 0.65 7.92
CA ARG A 137 7.67 0.97 9.35
C ARG A 137 6.26 1.39 9.75
N VAL A 138 5.63 2.28 8.97
CA VAL A 138 4.26 2.73 9.24
C VAL A 138 3.28 1.56 9.17
N ALA A 139 3.47 0.63 8.24
CA ALA A 139 2.68 -0.60 8.14
C ALA A 139 2.88 -1.54 9.34
N LEU A 140 4.11 -1.73 9.81
CA LEU A 140 4.41 -2.50 11.02
C LEU A 140 3.78 -1.89 12.27
N ASP A 141 3.91 -0.56 12.45
CA ASP A 141 3.27 0.12 13.58
C ASP A 141 1.74 -0.07 13.54
N MET A 142 1.12 0.06 12.35
CA MET A 142 -0.32 -0.16 12.19
C MET A 142 -0.72 -1.61 12.49
N TRP A 143 0.10 -2.57 12.03
CA TRP A 143 -0.12 -4.00 12.28
C TRP A 143 -0.05 -4.31 13.78
N GLY A 144 0.96 -3.79 14.48
CA GLY A 144 1.11 -3.91 15.93
C GLY A 144 -0.03 -3.22 16.70
N ALA A 145 -0.45 -2.03 16.26
CA ALA A 145 -1.58 -1.32 16.84
C ALA A 145 -2.91 -2.09 16.67
N CYS A 146 -3.05 -2.88 15.61
CA CYS A 146 -4.22 -3.75 15.40
C CYS A 146 -4.09 -5.12 16.07
N SER A 147 -2.91 -5.51 16.56
CA SER A 147 -2.73 -6.77 17.28
C SER A 147 -3.44 -6.71 18.65
N PRO A 148 -4.04 -7.82 19.12
CA PRO A 148 -4.52 -7.93 20.50
C PRO A 148 -3.38 -7.71 21.49
N LEU A 149 -3.63 -7.03 22.60
CA LEU A 149 -2.64 -6.96 23.69
C LEU A 149 -2.53 -8.35 24.35
N PRO A 150 -1.33 -8.75 24.82
CA PRO A 150 -1.16 -10.02 25.51
C PRO A 150 -1.82 -9.95 26.90
N THR A 151 -3.07 -10.42 26.99
CA THR A 151 -3.77 -10.64 28.26
C THR A 151 -3.77 -12.13 28.57
N GLY A 152 -2.81 -12.61 29.36
CA GLY A 152 -2.72 -14.00 29.81
C GLY A 152 -1.86 -14.94 28.94
N GLU A 153 -1.79 -16.22 29.36
CA GLU A 153 -0.83 -17.27 28.91
C GLU A 153 -0.81 -17.56 27.39
N GLU A 154 -1.82 -17.14 26.63
CA GLU A 154 -1.83 -17.26 25.16
C GLU A 154 -1.73 -15.88 24.49
N SER A 155 -0.50 -15.39 24.35
CA SER A 155 -0.21 -14.28 23.44
C SER A 155 -0.52 -14.69 22.00
N ARG A 156 -1.69 -14.28 21.48
CA ARG A 156 -2.08 -14.51 20.09
C ARG A 156 -1.22 -13.68 19.14
N HIS A 157 -0.07 -14.23 18.75
CA HIS A 157 0.84 -13.60 17.80
C HIS A 157 0.18 -13.52 16.42
N VAL A 158 -0.14 -12.30 15.97
CA VAL A 158 -0.63 -12.08 14.61
C VAL A 158 0.57 -12.10 13.66
N PRO A 159 0.61 -13.01 12.68
CA PRO A 159 1.79 -13.18 11.85
C PRO A 159 2.04 -11.95 10.96
N ILE A 160 3.30 -11.47 10.93
CA ILE A 160 3.73 -10.26 10.19
C ILE A 160 4.03 -10.54 8.71
N TRP A 161 3.99 -11.82 8.29
CA TRP A 161 4.33 -12.23 6.92
C TRP A 161 3.59 -11.46 5.81
N PRO A 162 2.31 -11.03 5.95
CA PRO A 162 1.64 -10.29 4.88
C PRO A 162 2.29 -8.93 4.63
N VAL A 163 2.80 -8.28 5.68
CA VAL A 163 3.50 -6.99 5.59
C VAL A 163 4.85 -7.19 4.90
N ASN A 164 5.60 -8.22 5.30
CA ASN A 164 6.91 -8.53 4.73
C ASN A 164 6.80 -8.95 3.25
N LEU A 165 5.81 -9.77 2.90
CA LEU A 165 5.59 -10.21 1.53
C LEU A 165 5.24 -9.03 0.62
N TRP A 166 4.25 -8.23 1.01
CA TRP A 166 3.84 -7.05 0.25
C TRP A 166 5.01 -6.08 0.05
N TRP A 167 5.74 -5.76 1.14
CA TRP A 167 6.84 -4.82 1.07
C TRP A 167 8.02 -5.33 0.25
N GLY A 168 8.40 -6.61 0.44
CA GLY A 168 9.48 -7.24 -0.30
C GLY A 168 9.20 -7.26 -1.81
N LEU A 169 7.96 -7.60 -2.19
CA LEU A 169 7.52 -7.57 -3.59
C LEU A 169 7.49 -6.14 -4.16
N PHE A 170 6.97 -5.18 -3.40
CA PHE A 170 6.91 -3.77 -3.83
C PHE A 170 8.31 -3.15 -4.00
N ALA A 171 9.20 -3.35 -3.02
CA ALA A 171 10.56 -2.87 -3.11
C ALA A 171 11.34 -3.57 -4.24
N GLY A 172 11.16 -4.89 -4.37
CA GLY A 172 11.78 -5.69 -5.44
C GLY A 172 11.33 -5.24 -6.84
N THR A 173 10.02 -5.08 -7.06
CA THR A 173 9.47 -4.56 -8.33
C THR A 173 9.95 -3.15 -8.64
N ALA A 174 9.94 -2.24 -7.66
CA ALA A 174 10.36 -0.87 -7.87
C ALA A 174 11.85 -0.77 -8.22
N LEU A 175 12.72 -1.57 -7.58
CA LEU A 175 14.14 -1.61 -7.89
C LEU A 175 14.39 -2.24 -9.26
N LEU A 176 13.72 -3.34 -9.58
CA LEU A 176 13.83 -4.02 -10.87
C LEU A 176 13.36 -3.13 -12.01
N GLY A 177 12.23 -2.43 -11.85
CA GLY A 177 11.71 -1.49 -12.83
C GLY A 177 12.65 -0.30 -13.09
N ARG A 178 13.31 0.21 -12.04
CA ARG A 178 14.35 1.25 -12.22
C ARG A 178 15.59 0.73 -12.93
N TYR A 179 16.03 -0.47 -12.60
CA TYR A 179 17.14 -1.12 -13.29
C TYR A 179 16.83 -1.38 -14.76
N ALA A 180 15.60 -1.83 -15.06
CA ALA A 180 15.10 -2.01 -16.42
C ALA A 180 15.15 -0.71 -17.23
N ALA A 181 14.61 0.38 -16.67
CA ALA A 181 14.61 1.69 -17.32
C ALA A 181 16.03 2.23 -17.55
N TRP A 182 16.91 2.10 -16.55
CA TRP A 182 18.31 2.54 -16.67
C TRP A 182 19.09 1.77 -17.74
N ARG A 183 18.79 0.47 -17.92
CA ARG A 183 19.40 -0.35 -18.97
C ARG A 183 18.89 0.08 -20.36
N LEU A 184 17.60 0.39 -20.47
CA LEU A 184 16.98 0.84 -21.72
C LEU A 184 17.61 2.13 -22.25
N ASP A 185 17.89 3.10 -21.38
CA ASP A 185 18.48 4.40 -21.75
C ASP A 185 19.93 4.31 -22.26
N ARG A 186 20.57 3.13 -22.19
CA ARG A 186 21.99 2.94 -22.54
C ARG A 186 22.23 2.22 -23.87
N ASP A 187 21.23 1.54 -24.42
CA ASP A 187 21.43 0.50 -25.43
C ASP A 187 20.56 0.74 -26.69
N ASP A 188 21.19 0.99 -27.84
CA ASP A 188 20.55 1.39 -29.12
C ASP A 188 20.32 0.22 -30.13
N SER A 189 20.49 -1.05 -29.75
CA SER A 189 20.46 -2.18 -30.72
C SER A 189 19.12 -2.93 -30.83
N LEU A 190 18.79 -3.38 -32.06
CA LEU A 190 17.57 -4.15 -32.37
C LEU A 190 17.47 -5.52 -31.67
N ALA A 191 18.60 -6.21 -31.45
CA ALA A 191 18.62 -7.48 -30.72
C ALA A 191 18.27 -7.28 -29.22
N GLU A 192 18.59 -6.11 -28.68
CA GLU A 192 18.25 -5.74 -27.31
C GLU A 192 16.80 -5.29 -27.16
N PHE A 193 16.15 -4.84 -28.24
CA PHE A 193 14.70 -4.58 -28.23
C PHE A 193 13.91 -5.86 -27.89
N GLN A 194 14.25 -7.00 -28.49
CA GLN A 194 13.63 -8.29 -28.14
C GLN A 194 13.92 -8.72 -26.70
N GLY A 195 15.15 -8.49 -26.22
CA GLY A 195 15.53 -8.72 -24.82
C GLY A 195 14.72 -7.85 -23.86
N SER A 196 14.53 -6.58 -24.21
CA SER A 196 13.77 -5.59 -23.44
C SER A 196 12.31 -5.97 -23.31
N VAL A 197 11.66 -6.40 -24.40
CA VAL A 197 10.28 -6.89 -24.34
C VAL A 197 10.15 -8.05 -23.35
N SER A 198 11.06 -9.02 -23.37
CA SER A 198 10.99 -10.16 -22.44
C SER A 198 11.18 -9.77 -20.97
N LEU A 199 12.04 -8.79 -20.70
CA LEU A 199 12.24 -8.24 -19.37
C LEU A 199 10.99 -7.46 -18.89
N TYR A 200 10.36 -6.68 -19.77
CA TYR A 200 9.09 -6.00 -19.47
C TYR A 200 7.96 -6.97 -19.14
N LEU A 201 7.83 -8.07 -19.89
CA LEU A 201 6.84 -9.12 -19.58
C LEU A 201 7.05 -9.70 -18.17
N ALA A 202 8.30 -9.95 -17.77
CA ALA A 202 8.62 -10.45 -16.43
C ALA A 202 8.30 -9.42 -15.34
N VAL A 203 8.58 -8.14 -15.61
CA VAL A 203 8.25 -7.03 -14.72
C VAL A 203 6.74 -6.87 -14.55
N ASP A 204 5.96 -6.92 -15.63
CA ASP A 204 4.49 -6.82 -15.60
C ASP A 204 3.86 -7.97 -14.78
N LEU A 205 4.34 -9.21 -14.95
CA LEU A 205 3.91 -10.35 -14.14
C LEU A 205 4.22 -10.12 -12.65
N LEU A 206 5.40 -9.59 -12.34
CA LEU A 206 5.79 -9.31 -10.97
C LEU A 206 4.96 -8.16 -10.35
N TYR A 207 4.57 -7.17 -11.15
CA TYR A 207 3.62 -6.12 -10.74
C TYR A 207 2.25 -6.70 -10.39
N ALA A 208 1.72 -7.62 -11.20
CA ALA A 208 0.45 -8.28 -10.90
C ALA A 208 0.51 -9.07 -9.58
N VAL A 209 1.60 -9.79 -9.31
CA VAL A 209 1.83 -10.50 -8.03
C VAL A 209 1.92 -9.51 -6.86
N THR A 210 2.61 -8.39 -7.05
CA THR A 210 2.75 -7.32 -6.06
C THR A 210 1.40 -6.69 -5.72
N ALA A 211 0.57 -6.44 -6.72
CA ALA A 211 -0.80 -5.93 -6.53
C ALA A 211 -1.65 -6.90 -5.70
N GLY A 212 -1.54 -8.21 -5.96
CA GLY A 212 -2.19 -9.25 -5.16
C GLY A 212 -1.74 -9.25 -3.70
N ALA A 213 -0.44 -9.15 -3.46
CA ALA A 213 0.11 -9.07 -2.10
C ALA A 213 -0.34 -7.78 -1.36
N ALA A 214 -0.41 -6.65 -2.06
CA ALA A 214 -0.90 -5.39 -1.51
C ALA A 214 -2.39 -5.45 -1.14
N ALA A 215 -3.22 -6.04 -2.00
CA ALA A 215 -4.64 -6.28 -1.72
C ALA A 215 -4.82 -7.20 -0.50
N LEU A 216 -4.03 -8.28 -0.40
CA LEU A 216 -4.03 -9.18 0.75
C LEU A 216 -3.69 -8.45 2.05
N PHE A 217 -2.62 -7.65 2.04
CA PHE A 217 -2.23 -6.83 3.18
C PHE A 217 -3.35 -5.88 3.59
N ALA A 218 -3.96 -5.16 2.64
CA ALA A 218 -5.04 -4.21 2.92
C ALA A 218 -6.28 -4.88 3.51
N VAL A 219 -6.68 -6.05 2.98
CA VAL A 219 -7.80 -6.84 3.49
C VAL A 219 -7.51 -7.35 4.91
N ARG A 220 -6.34 -7.93 5.13
CA ARG A 220 -5.95 -8.48 6.45
C ARG A 220 -5.86 -7.39 7.51
N LEU A 221 -5.21 -6.27 7.21
CA LEU A 221 -5.10 -5.15 8.16
C LEU A 221 -6.49 -4.56 8.48
N THR A 222 -7.36 -4.43 7.47
CA THR A 222 -8.73 -3.96 7.68
C THR A 222 -9.55 -4.93 8.53
N ALA A 223 -9.37 -6.24 8.36
CA ALA A 223 -10.02 -7.24 9.19
C ALA A 223 -9.55 -7.16 10.65
N LEU A 224 -8.23 -7.04 10.89
CA LEU A 224 -7.67 -6.89 12.24
C LEU A 224 -8.19 -5.63 12.95
N GLN A 225 -8.20 -4.49 12.26
CA GLN A 225 -8.71 -3.25 12.81
C GLN A 225 -10.18 -3.35 13.23
N ARG A 226 -10.98 -4.09 12.46
CA ARG A 226 -12.40 -4.28 12.75
C ARG A 226 -12.64 -5.19 13.93
N LEU A 227 -11.92 -6.32 13.99
CA LEU A 227 -11.96 -7.24 15.13
C LEU A 227 -11.63 -6.49 16.43
N LYS A 228 -10.56 -5.69 16.42
CA LYS A 228 -10.18 -4.87 17.57
C LYS A 228 -11.18 -3.76 17.90
N ALA A 229 -11.80 -3.15 16.89
CA ALA A 229 -12.85 -2.14 17.11
C ALA A 229 -14.10 -2.74 17.77
N THR A 230 -14.43 -4.01 17.49
CA THR A 230 -15.56 -4.72 18.11
C THR A 230 -15.27 -5.25 19.51
N GLU A 231 -14.00 -5.52 19.84
CA GLU A 231 -13.57 -6.08 21.13
C GLU A 231 -13.39 -5.02 22.25
N ASN A 232 -13.78 -3.77 21.99
CA ASN A 232 -13.62 -2.58 22.86
C ASN A 232 -12.17 -2.03 22.92
N PRO A 233 -11.90 -0.80 22.42
CA PRO A 233 -10.54 -0.25 22.31
C PRO A 233 -9.82 0.02 23.64
N TYR A 234 -10.57 0.09 24.75
CA TYR A 234 -10.07 0.51 26.06
C TYR A 234 -10.54 -0.45 27.16
N TRP A 235 -10.11 -1.71 27.11
CA TRP A 235 -10.36 -2.59 28.25
C TRP A 235 -9.74 -1.97 29.51
N THR A 236 -10.58 -1.39 30.37
CA THR A 236 -10.25 -1.14 31.76
C THR A 236 -10.48 -2.46 32.49
N PRO A 237 -9.49 -3.01 33.21
CA PRO A 237 -9.76 -4.10 34.13
C PRO A 237 -10.88 -3.62 35.06
N SER A 238 -12.06 -4.20 34.95
CA SER A 238 -13.08 -4.03 35.98
C SER A 238 -12.54 -4.74 37.21
N GLY A 239 -11.86 -3.98 38.08
CA GLY A 239 -11.54 -4.45 39.41
C GLY A 239 -12.85 -4.73 40.14
N ARG A 240 -13.10 -6.01 40.41
CA ARG A 240 -13.70 -6.54 41.63
C ARG A 240 -13.37 -8.02 41.75
#